data_AF-A0A1F9R7A0-F1
#
_entry.id   AF-A0A1F9R7A0-F1
#
_cell.length_a   1.000
_cell.length_b   1.000
_cell.length_c   1.000
_cell.angle_alpha   90.00
_cell.angle_beta   90.00
_cell.angle_gamma   90.00
#
_symmetry.space_group_name_H-M   'P 1'
#
loop_
_entity.id
_entity.type
_entity.pdbx_description
1 polymer ?
#
loop_
_entity_poly.entity_id
_entity_poly.type
_entity_poly.pdbx_seq_one_letter_code
_entity_poly.pdbx_strand_id
1 'polypeptide(L)'
;MPPETDNLRLEDLFNADQKERAQILSSSAAVEALKQSDLARRKEVREMMARGEVNTAADLYRAGVIFLHGAAPNDFLTAHRLAAMAALNGHRSARWLLAASLDRFLMSIGLPQVYGTQFERNEEENRYQLRLPIDDASVLHFEKRFFDVPSVIERLTQLNRRIQN
;
A
#
# COMPACT_ATOMS: atom_id res chain seq x y z
N MET A 1 -5.18 28.80 -1.66
CA MET A 1 -4.71 27.92 -2.74
C MET A 1 -4.14 26.67 -2.10
N PRO A 2 -4.40 25.45 -2.59
CA PRO A 2 -3.54 24.33 -2.25
C PRO A 2 -2.10 24.67 -2.69
N PRO A 3 -1.06 24.27 -1.95
CA PRO A 3 0.32 24.60 -2.28
C PRO A 3 0.72 24.04 -3.66
N GLU A 4 1.50 24.85 -4.39
CA GLU A 4 1.82 24.64 -5.80
C GLU A 4 2.91 23.58 -6.05
N THR A 5 3.51 23.02 -5.00
CA THR A 5 4.67 22.12 -5.10
C THR A 5 4.63 20.99 -4.09
N ASP A 6 5.18 19.85 -4.48
CA ASP A 6 5.34 18.67 -3.63
C ASP A 6 6.14 18.95 -2.35
N ASN A 7 5.81 18.22 -1.28
CA ASN A 7 6.55 18.29 -0.03
C ASN A 7 7.82 17.42 -0.10
N LEU A 8 8.98 18.07 -0.24
CA LEU A 8 10.29 17.40 -0.34
C LEU A 8 10.59 16.48 0.85
N ARG A 9 10.16 16.86 2.06
CA ARG A 9 10.38 16.02 3.24
C ARG A 9 9.53 14.75 3.19
N LEU A 10 8.29 14.84 2.72
CA LEU A 10 7.44 13.65 2.50
C LEU A 10 8.00 12.75 1.41
N GLU A 11 8.58 13.33 0.36
CA GLU A 11 9.33 12.58 -0.65
C GLU A 11 10.52 11.83 -0.06
N ASP A 12 11.32 12.45 0.81
CA ASP A 12 12.43 11.79 1.50
C ASP A 12 11.95 10.61 2.35
N LEU A 13 10.85 10.78 3.11
CA LEU A 13 10.26 9.71 3.92
C LEU A 13 9.83 8.53 3.06
N PHE A 14 9.17 8.81 1.94
CA PHE A 14 8.75 7.80 0.97
C PHE A 14 9.95 7.07 0.35
N ASN A 15 10.96 7.81 -0.10
CA ASN A 15 12.15 7.22 -0.71
C ASN A 15 12.91 6.33 0.29
N ALA A 16 13.00 6.75 1.55
CA ALA A 16 13.59 5.95 2.62
C ALA A 16 12.80 4.66 2.88
N ASP A 17 11.46 4.74 2.93
CA ASP A 17 10.57 3.57 3.05
C ASP A 17 10.81 2.56 1.91
N GLN A 18 10.76 3.03 0.66
CA GLN A 18 10.94 2.17 -0.51
C GLN A 18 12.34 1.54 -0.55
N LYS A 19 13.38 2.29 -0.13
CA LYS A 19 14.77 1.81 -0.07
C LYS A 19 14.94 0.70 0.98
N GLU A 20 14.31 0.82 2.14
CA GLU A 20 14.33 -0.24 3.16
C GLU A 20 13.60 -1.49 2.68
N ARG A 21 12.48 -1.32 1.96
CA ARG A 21 11.71 -2.44 1.39
C ARG A 21 12.42 -3.20 0.26
N ALA A 22 13.41 -2.57 -0.39
CA ALA A 22 14.22 -3.23 -1.40
C ALA A 22 15.29 -4.17 -0.80
N GLN A 23 15.50 -4.13 0.51
CA GLN A 23 16.51 -4.94 1.19
C GLN A 23 15.95 -6.31 1.58
N ILE A 24 16.82 -7.33 1.53
CA ILE A 24 16.49 -8.66 2.04
C ILE A 24 16.54 -8.60 3.56
N LEU A 25 15.39 -8.76 4.21
CA LEU A 25 15.29 -8.87 5.67
C LEU A 25 15.54 -10.32 6.07
N SER A 26 16.68 -10.59 6.67
CA SER A 26 17.13 -11.95 7.01
C SER A 26 17.00 -12.31 8.49
N SER A 27 16.64 -11.34 9.35
CA SER A 27 16.55 -11.55 10.80
C SER A 27 15.30 -10.91 11.40
N SER A 28 14.83 -11.46 12.52
CA SER A 28 13.74 -10.89 13.32
C SER A 28 14.06 -9.46 13.77
N ALA A 29 15.33 -9.19 14.10
CA ALA A 29 15.79 -7.85 14.45
C ALA A 29 15.66 -6.86 13.29
N ALA A 30 15.97 -7.28 12.05
CA ALA A 30 15.80 -6.43 10.86
C ALA A 30 14.31 -6.15 10.58
N VAL A 31 13.44 -7.16 10.76
CA VAL A 31 11.99 -6.99 10.64
C VAL A 31 11.45 -6.04 11.70
N GLU A 32 11.91 -6.14 12.93
CA GLU A 32 11.48 -5.24 14.01
C GLU A 32 11.97 -3.82 13.78
N ALA A 33 13.22 -3.63 13.36
CA ALA A 33 13.75 -2.32 12.98
C ALA A 33 12.90 -1.66 11.88
N LEU A 34 12.49 -2.44 10.87
CA LEU A 34 11.59 -1.96 9.81
C LEU A 34 10.26 -1.45 10.36
N LYS A 35 9.62 -2.21 11.27
CA LYS A 35 8.36 -1.80 11.90
C LYS A 35 8.50 -0.50 12.69
N GLN A 36 9.62 -0.33 13.40
CA GLN A 36 9.91 0.90 14.15
C GLN A 36 10.10 2.09 13.19
N SER A 37 10.84 1.92 12.09
CA SER A 37 10.95 2.93 11.03
C SER A 37 9.60 3.28 10.43
N ASP A 38 8.76 2.29 10.12
CA ASP A 38 7.42 2.53 9.57
C ASP A 38 6.52 3.31 10.55
N LEU A 39 6.59 2.97 11.84
CA LEU A 39 5.87 3.69 12.90
C LEU A 39 6.32 5.15 13.00
N ALA A 40 7.63 5.39 12.98
CA ALA A 40 8.21 6.73 13.03
C ALA A 40 7.77 7.57 11.81
N ARG A 41 7.86 7.02 10.60
CA ARG A 41 7.39 7.68 9.37
C ARG A 41 5.90 8.03 9.46
N ARG A 42 5.05 7.09 9.86
CA ARG A 42 3.61 7.36 10.03
C ARG A 42 3.34 8.46 11.04
N LYS A 43 4.10 8.52 12.14
CA LYS A 43 3.96 9.61 13.11
C LYS A 43 4.29 10.96 12.48
N GLU A 44 5.42 11.06 11.77
CA GLU A 44 5.83 12.30 11.12
C GLU A 44 4.83 12.75 10.04
N VAL A 45 4.33 11.82 9.20
CA VAL A 45 3.32 12.13 8.18
C VAL A 45 2.00 12.58 8.82
N ARG A 46 1.58 12.01 9.97
CA ARG A 46 0.40 12.52 10.70
C ARG A 46 0.57 13.97 11.13
N GLU A 47 1.75 14.33 11.60
CA GLU A 47 2.06 15.71 11.99
C GLU A 47 2.04 16.65 10.77
N MET A 48 2.59 16.23 9.62
CA MET A 48 2.48 16.97 8.35
C MET A 48 1.03 17.16 7.91
N MET A 49 0.21 16.11 7.99
CA MET A 49 -1.22 16.19 7.67
C MET A 49 -1.94 17.19 8.58
N ALA A 50 -1.65 17.20 9.88
CA ALA A 50 -2.24 18.13 10.84
C ALA A 50 -1.84 19.60 10.57
N ARG A 51 -0.65 19.83 9.99
CA ARG A 51 -0.19 21.15 9.56
C ARG A 51 -0.69 21.54 8.16
N GLY A 52 -1.41 20.67 7.47
CA GLY A 52 -1.88 20.92 6.11
C GLY A 52 -0.76 20.91 5.08
N GLU A 53 0.27 20.08 5.26
CA GLU A 53 1.46 19.99 4.40
C GLU A 53 1.39 18.83 3.38
N VAL A 54 0.29 18.07 3.35
CA VAL A 54 0.05 16.96 2.40
C VAL A 54 -1.07 17.37 1.45
N ASN A 55 -0.74 17.83 0.25
CA ASN A 55 -1.72 18.52 -0.60
C ASN A 55 -1.71 18.11 -2.07
N THR A 56 -0.53 17.85 -2.65
CA THR A 56 -0.47 17.48 -4.07
C THR A 56 -0.92 16.04 -4.27
N ALA A 57 -1.23 15.66 -5.52
CA ALA A 57 -1.56 14.28 -5.85
C ALA A 57 -0.39 13.32 -5.50
N ALA A 58 0.85 13.81 -5.59
CA ALA A 58 2.05 13.06 -5.23
C ALA A 58 2.23 12.97 -3.71
N ASP A 59 1.99 14.04 -2.95
CA ASP A 59 2.00 13.99 -1.48
C ASP A 59 0.97 12.98 -0.96
N LEU A 60 -0.26 13.06 -1.46
CA LEU A 60 -1.35 12.15 -1.09
C LEU A 60 -0.98 10.70 -1.39
N TYR A 61 -0.38 10.43 -2.56
CA TYR A 61 0.09 9.09 -2.92
C TYR A 61 1.20 8.61 -1.98
N ARG A 62 2.25 9.41 -1.77
CA ARG A 62 3.41 9.07 -0.92
C ARG A 62 2.97 8.80 0.52
N ALA A 63 2.14 9.68 1.09
CA ALA A 63 1.55 9.48 2.41
C ALA A 63 0.69 8.20 2.44
N GLY A 64 -0.12 7.96 1.41
CA GLY A 64 -0.92 6.75 1.27
C GLY A 64 -0.08 5.47 1.32
N VAL A 65 1.08 5.44 0.67
CA VAL A 65 2.01 4.30 0.72
C VAL A 65 2.58 4.10 2.13
N ILE A 66 2.99 5.17 2.81
CA ILE A 66 3.52 5.09 4.19
C ILE A 66 2.47 4.54 5.16
N PHE A 67 1.20 4.91 5.01
CA PHE A 67 0.10 4.36 5.81
C PHE A 67 -0.27 2.93 5.41
N LEU A 68 -0.12 2.55 4.14
CA LEU A 68 -0.37 1.17 3.68
C LEU A 68 0.58 0.17 4.37
N HIS A 69 1.78 0.61 4.74
CA HIS A 69 2.75 -0.15 5.53
C HIS A 69 2.45 -0.12 7.05
N GLY A 70 1.25 0.34 7.42
CA GLY A 70 0.70 0.24 8.76
C GLY A 70 0.42 -1.19 9.22
N ALA A 71 -0.06 -1.29 10.45
CA ALA A 71 -0.43 -2.56 11.07
C ALA A 71 -1.87 -2.57 11.61
N ALA A 72 -2.52 -1.39 11.69
CA ALA A 72 -3.87 -1.27 12.23
C ALA A 72 -4.90 -0.94 11.14
N PRO A 73 -6.19 -1.32 11.31
CA PRO A 73 -7.25 -0.97 10.37
C PRO A 73 -7.32 0.53 10.04
N ASN A 74 -7.09 1.40 11.03
CA ASN A 74 -7.07 2.85 10.82
C ASN A 74 -5.92 3.33 9.93
N ASP A 75 -4.78 2.63 9.91
CA ASP A 75 -3.70 2.96 8.97
C ASP A 75 -4.15 2.66 7.53
N PHE A 76 -4.74 1.49 7.29
CA PHE A 76 -5.23 1.11 5.95
C PHE A 76 -6.38 1.99 5.46
N LEU A 77 -7.30 2.38 6.34
CA LEU A 77 -8.37 3.32 6.00
C LEU A 77 -7.82 4.71 5.68
N THR A 78 -6.77 5.15 6.39
CA THR A 78 -6.07 6.41 6.07
C THR A 78 -5.41 6.31 4.70
N ALA A 79 -4.70 5.20 4.42
CA ALA A 79 -4.10 4.94 3.11
C ALA A 79 -5.14 4.98 1.98
N HIS A 80 -6.30 4.36 2.20
CA HIS A 80 -7.40 4.33 1.24
C HIS A 80 -7.94 5.71 0.91
N ARG A 81 -8.22 6.53 1.93
CA ARG A 81 -8.71 7.91 1.74
C ARG A 81 -7.70 8.76 0.96
N LEU A 82 -6.42 8.67 1.30
CA LEU A 82 -5.36 9.41 0.62
C LEU A 82 -5.17 8.95 -0.83
N ALA A 83 -5.15 7.63 -1.06
CA ALA A 83 -5.06 7.06 -2.40
C ALA A 83 -6.26 7.42 -3.28
N ALA A 84 -7.46 7.47 -2.72
CA ALA A 84 -8.66 7.92 -3.43
C ALA A 84 -8.53 9.38 -3.89
N MET A 85 -8.13 10.29 -2.99
CA MET A 85 -7.92 11.70 -3.36
C MET A 85 -6.79 11.85 -4.38
N ALA A 86 -5.67 11.13 -4.22
CA ALA A 86 -4.58 11.15 -5.18
C ALA A 86 -5.02 10.67 -6.58
N ALA A 87 -5.79 9.59 -6.65
CA ALA A 87 -6.31 9.05 -7.90
C ALA A 87 -7.27 10.02 -8.59
N LEU A 88 -8.17 10.65 -7.83
CA LEU A 88 -9.08 11.69 -8.31
C LEU A 88 -8.33 12.93 -8.80
N ASN A 89 -7.20 13.26 -8.18
CA ASN A 89 -6.28 14.33 -8.60
C ASN A 89 -5.30 13.89 -9.72
N GLY A 90 -5.54 12.76 -10.38
CA GLY A 90 -4.80 12.35 -11.58
C GLY A 90 -3.54 11.52 -11.33
N HIS A 91 -3.21 11.17 -10.08
CA HIS A 91 -2.05 10.32 -9.80
C HIS A 91 -2.34 8.85 -10.16
N ARG A 92 -1.91 8.40 -11.34
CA ARG A 92 -2.28 7.08 -11.87
C ARG A 92 -1.94 5.92 -10.95
N SER A 93 -0.74 5.87 -10.36
CA SER A 93 -0.34 4.77 -9.47
C SER A 93 -1.19 4.69 -8.19
N ALA A 94 -1.91 5.76 -7.84
CA ALA A 94 -2.79 5.76 -6.68
C ALA A 94 -4.06 4.93 -6.90
N ARG A 95 -4.42 4.64 -8.16
CA ARG A 95 -5.56 3.77 -8.50
C ARG A 95 -5.40 2.36 -7.95
N TRP A 96 -4.22 1.76 -8.17
CA TRP A 96 -3.92 0.45 -7.61
C TRP A 96 -3.83 0.51 -6.08
N LEU A 97 -3.23 1.58 -5.54
CA LEU A 97 -3.09 1.78 -4.10
C LEU A 97 -4.46 1.88 -3.40
N LEU A 98 -5.44 2.51 -4.04
CA LEU A 98 -6.82 2.60 -3.57
C LEU A 98 -7.43 1.21 -3.39
N ALA A 99 -7.31 0.36 -4.41
CA ALA A 99 -7.78 -1.03 -4.36
C ALA A 99 -7.03 -1.84 -3.29
N ALA A 100 -5.70 -1.71 -3.25
CA ALA A 100 -4.85 -2.45 -2.32
C ALA A 100 -5.05 -2.08 -0.85
N SER A 101 -5.30 -0.80 -0.57
CA SER A 101 -5.60 -0.32 0.78
C SER A 101 -6.99 -0.74 1.26
N LEU A 102 -7.99 -0.79 0.36
CA LEU A 102 -9.31 -1.32 0.70
C LEU A 102 -9.23 -2.80 1.07
N ASP A 103 -8.59 -3.62 0.23
CA ASP A 103 -8.44 -5.05 0.53
C ASP A 103 -7.70 -5.27 1.85
N ARG A 104 -6.61 -4.51 2.14
CA ARG A 104 -5.94 -4.58 3.44
C ARG A 104 -6.86 -4.21 4.59
N PHE A 105 -7.66 -3.15 4.45
CA PHE A 105 -8.62 -2.74 5.46
C PHE A 105 -9.65 -3.85 5.71
N LEU A 106 -10.31 -4.36 4.68
CA LEU A 106 -11.29 -5.44 4.78
C LEU A 106 -10.72 -6.66 5.49
N MET A 107 -9.56 -7.13 5.04
CA MET A 107 -8.91 -8.29 5.66
C MET A 107 -8.48 -8.03 7.10
N SER A 108 -8.09 -6.81 7.45
CA SER A 108 -7.72 -6.45 8.83
C SER A 108 -8.90 -6.48 9.81
N ILE A 109 -10.13 -6.39 9.31
CA ILE A 109 -11.37 -6.46 10.11
C ILE A 109 -12.14 -7.77 9.89
N GLY A 110 -11.52 -8.78 9.29
CA GLY A 110 -12.08 -10.12 9.11
C GLY A 110 -13.04 -10.27 7.93
N LEU A 111 -13.07 -9.31 7.00
CA LEU A 111 -13.86 -9.39 5.77
C LEU A 111 -13.02 -9.88 4.57
N PRO A 112 -13.64 -10.50 3.55
CA PRO A 112 -12.95 -10.86 2.30
C PRO A 112 -12.36 -9.64 1.60
N GLN A 113 -11.24 -9.83 0.90
CA GLN A 113 -10.80 -8.85 -0.08
C GLN A 113 -11.69 -8.89 -1.32
N VAL A 114 -11.74 -7.82 -2.11
CA VAL A 114 -12.62 -7.73 -3.30
C VAL A 114 -11.82 -7.60 -4.60
N TYR A 115 -10.64 -6.97 -4.55
CA TYR A 115 -9.83 -6.75 -5.75
C TYR A 115 -8.76 -7.82 -5.99
N GLY A 116 -8.42 -8.63 -4.98
CA GLY A 116 -7.43 -9.70 -5.12
C GLY A 116 -6.00 -9.16 -5.07
N THR A 117 -5.76 -8.10 -4.31
CA THR A 117 -4.45 -7.44 -4.19
C THR A 117 -3.58 -7.98 -3.06
N GLN A 118 -4.15 -8.76 -2.13
CA GLN A 118 -3.43 -9.29 -0.98
C GLN A 118 -2.99 -10.73 -1.21
N PHE A 119 -1.71 -10.97 -0.93
CA PHE A 119 -1.03 -12.23 -1.13
C PHE A 119 -0.31 -12.61 0.16
N GLU A 120 -0.11 -13.91 0.36
CA GLU A 120 0.64 -14.46 1.47
C GLU A 120 1.65 -15.48 0.96
N ARG A 121 2.71 -15.71 1.73
CA ARG A 121 3.70 -16.74 1.44
C ARG A 121 3.24 -18.04 2.10
N ASN A 122 3.08 -19.08 1.30
CA ASN A 122 3.01 -20.45 1.77
C ASN A 122 4.44 -20.93 2.02
N GLU A 123 4.78 -21.18 3.29
CA GLU A 123 6.12 -21.59 3.69
C GLU A 123 6.42 -23.04 3.28
N GLU A 124 5.42 -23.92 3.29
CA GLU A 124 5.57 -25.34 2.92
C GLU A 124 5.87 -25.52 1.43
N GLU A 125 5.11 -24.82 0.58
CA GLU A 125 5.30 -24.85 -0.88
C GLU A 125 6.38 -23.87 -1.36
N ASN A 126 6.95 -23.07 -0.43
CA ASN A 126 7.86 -21.97 -0.71
C ASN A 126 7.40 -21.10 -1.90
N ARG A 127 6.15 -20.62 -1.85
CA ARG A 127 5.57 -19.77 -2.90
C ARG A 127 4.53 -18.79 -2.36
N TYR A 128 4.32 -17.71 -3.09
CA TYR A 128 3.20 -16.82 -2.88
C TYR A 128 1.90 -17.41 -3.44
N GLN A 129 0.81 -17.17 -2.72
CA GLN A 129 -0.56 -17.47 -3.09
C GLN A 129 -1.46 -16.25 -2.82
N LEU A 130 -2.64 -16.22 -3.45
CA LEU A 130 -3.66 -15.22 -3.13
C LEU A 130 -4.16 -15.48 -1.70
N ARG A 131 -4.25 -14.43 -0.89
CA ARG A 131 -4.78 -14.56 0.47
C ARG A 131 -6.31 -14.70 0.41
N LEU A 132 -6.87 -15.78 0.92
CA LEU A 132 -8.32 -15.98 0.95
C LEU A 132 -8.93 -15.43 2.26
N PRO A 133 -10.24 -15.11 2.31
CA PRO A 133 -11.22 -15.19 1.21
C PRO A 133 -11.22 -13.99 0.26
N ILE A 134 -11.76 -14.18 -0.94
CA ILE A 134 -12.08 -13.13 -1.92
C ILE A 134 -13.58 -13.14 -2.21
N ASP A 135 -14.20 -11.96 -2.26
CA ASP A 135 -15.56 -11.74 -2.73
C ASP A 135 -15.53 -10.74 -3.91
N ASP A 136 -15.30 -11.26 -5.11
CA ASP A 136 -15.26 -10.44 -6.32
C ASP A 136 -16.56 -10.45 -7.13
N ALA A 137 -17.61 -11.11 -6.61
CA ALA A 137 -18.94 -11.09 -7.21
C ALA A 137 -19.62 -9.70 -7.11
N SER A 138 -19.20 -8.90 -6.14
CA SER A 138 -19.68 -7.53 -5.92
C SER A 138 -19.01 -6.48 -6.81
N VAL A 139 -17.89 -6.82 -7.47
CA VAL A 139 -17.06 -5.90 -8.25
C VAL A 139 -17.52 -5.86 -9.71
N LEU A 140 -17.56 -4.67 -10.32
CA LEU A 140 -17.93 -4.55 -11.73
C LEU A 140 -16.82 -5.14 -12.63
N HIS A 141 -17.21 -5.75 -13.75
CA HIS A 141 -16.27 -6.44 -14.66
C HIS A 141 -15.08 -5.57 -15.14
N PHE A 142 -15.23 -4.25 -15.16
CA PHE A 142 -14.18 -3.31 -15.60
C PHE A 142 -13.43 -2.65 -14.44
N GLU A 143 -13.87 -2.81 -13.19
CA GLU A 143 -13.40 -2.02 -12.05
C GLU A 143 -11.94 -2.31 -11.69
N LYS A 144 -11.53 -3.59 -11.69
CA LYS A 144 -10.12 -3.99 -11.54
C LYS A 144 -9.24 -3.33 -12.62
N ARG A 145 -9.69 -3.32 -13.88
CA ARG A 145 -8.98 -2.63 -14.99
C ARG A 145 -8.95 -1.12 -14.79
N PHE A 146 -10.06 -0.52 -14.35
CA PHE A 146 -10.15 0.91 -14.09
C PHE A 146 -9.18 1.35 -12.99
N PHE A 147 -9.02 0.53 -11.95
CA PHE A 147 -8.08 0.76 -10.87
C PHE A 147 -6.64 0.28 -11.16
N ASP A 148 -6.33 -0.08 -12.41
CA ASP A 148 -5.01 -0.59 -12.80
C ASP A 148 -4.56 -1.80 -11.91
N VAL A 149 -5.52 -2.63 -11.48
CA VAL A 149 -5.27 -3.87 -10.72
C VAL A 149 -4.82 -4.97 -11.69
N PRO A 150 -3.58 -5.47 -11.57
CA PRO A 150 -3.13 -6.60 -12.38
C PRO A 150 -3.92 -7.85 -12.03
N SER A 151 -3.98 -8.81 -12.96
CA SER A 151 -4.61 -10.09 -12.65
C SER A 151 -3.83 -10.81 -11.53
N VAL A 152 -4.55 -11.63 -10.76
CA VAL A 152 -3.96 -12.47 -9.70
C VAL A 152 -2.83 -13.35 -10.27
N ILE A 153 -3.02 -13.90 -11.47
CA ILE A 153 -2.03 -14.74 -12.15
C ILE A 153 -0.76 -13.94 -12.44
N GLU A 154 -0.87 -12.78 -13.10
CA GLU A 154 0.29 -11.93 -13.42
C GLU A 154 1.06 -11.55 -12.15
N ARG A 155 0.34 -11.21 -11.08
CA ARG A 155 0.96 -10.82 -9.82
C ARG A 155 1.66 -11.99 -9.13
N LEU A 156 1.05 -13.18 -9.11
CA LEU A 156 1.68 -14.39 -8.58
C LEU A 156 2.93 -14.78 -9.37
N THR A 157 2.90 -14.68 -10.70
CA THR A 157 4.09 -14.93 -11.54
C THR A 157 5.23 -13.99 -11.18
N GLN A 158 4.95 -12.70 -10.97
CA GLN A 158 5.97 -11.72 -10.56
C GLN A 158 6.54 -12.01 -9.17
N LEU A 159 5.68 -12.30 -8.19
CA LEU A 159 6.09 -12.58 -6.82
C LEU A 159 6.92 -13.87 -6.73
N ASN A 160 6.47 -14.94 -7.40
CA ASN A 160 7.13 -16.24 -7.37
C ASN A 160 8.47 -16.26 -8.13
N ARG A 161 8.67 -15.37 -9.12
CA ARG A 161 9.98 -15.20 -9.76
C ARG A 161 11.05 -14.66 -8.79
N ARG A 162 10.67 -13.84 -7.81
CA ARG A 162 11.60 -13.19 -6.88
C ARG A 162 12.16 -14.11 -5.80
N ILE A 163 11.51 -15.24 -5.56
CA ILE A 163 11.91 -16.23 -4.55
C ILE A 163 12.67 -17.41 -5.16
N GLN A 164 12.66 -17.54 -6.49
CA GLN A 164 13.39 -18.57 -7.23
C GLN A 164 14.81 -18.11 -7.64
N ASN A 165 15.04 -16.80 -7.64
CA ASN A 165 16.34 -16.16 -7.87
C ASN A 165 17.01 -15.82 -6.54
#